data_AF-A0A3B1CNN1-F1
#
_entry.id   AF-A0A3B1CNN1-F1
#
_cell.length_a   1.000
_cell.length_b   1.000
_cell.length_c   1.000
_cell.angle_alpha   90.00
_cell.angle_beta   90.00
_cell.angle_gamma   90.00
#
_symmetry.space_group_name_H-M   'P 1'
#
loop_
_entity.id
_entity.type
_entity.pdbx_description
1 polymer ?
#
loop_
_entity_poly.entity_id
_entity_poly.type
_entity_poly.pdbx_seq_one_letter_code
_entity_poly.pdbx_strand_id
1 'polypeptide(L)'
;MSSLAIIGIIYGALVAMVQEDVKKLVAYSSVSHLGFVMLGIFAMNTQAIEGGMLQMINHGISTGALFLIVGVLYERRHTRLISEYGGVSKKMPIFAVIFMIVTLSSIGLPGLNGFVGEFLILIGVWKANPLFAVLATTGVIWAAVYMLWMFQRVMLGKITNPKNEKLKDLSLREIAYFTPLLIFIFVLGVFPTPFIKKMEPSINHLVEQTRRSVVVQIENVKTTDGKMAIIIKPSADKASALAPAPADDGEG
;
A
#
# COMPACT_ATOMS: atom_id res chain seq x y z
N MET A 1 -6.36 14.90 -8.15
CA MET A 1 -5.44 13.75 -8.01
C MET A 1 -5.99 12.68 -7.06
N SER A 2 -6.41 13.02 -5.85
CA SER A 2 -6.96 12.05 -4.87
C SER A 2 -8.16 11.24 -5.39
N SER A 3 -9.03 11.83 -6.22
CA SER A 3 -10.14 11.08 -6.86
C SER A 3 -9.66 9.97 -7.80
N LEU A 4 -8.57 10.21 -8.56
CA LEU A 4 -7.97 9.18 -9.41
C LEU A 4 -7.30 8.09 -8.57
N ALA A 5 -6.75 8.45 -7.41
CA ALA A 5 -6.19 7.48 -6.48
C ALA A 5 -7.28 6.54 -5.93
N ILE A 6 -8.44 7.08 -5.53
CA ILE A 6 -9.62 6.27 -5.13
C ILE A 6 -10.10 5.37 -6.27
N ILE A 7 -10.18 5.90 -7.49
CA ILE A 7 -10.52 5.08 -8.66
C ILE A 7 -9.49 3.95 -8.82
N GLY A 8 -8.19 4.23 -8.71
CA GLY A 8 -7.13 3.23 -8.78
C GLY A 8 -7.28 2.13 -7.72
N ILE A 9 -7.57 2.50 -6.47
CA ILE A 9 -7.82 1.57 -5.35
C ILE A 9 -8.96 0.62 -5.72
N ILE A 10 -10.13 1.16 -6.06
CA ILE A 10 -11.34 0.37 -6.27
C ILE A 10 -11.28 -0.40 -7.59
N TYR A 11 -10.99 0.28 -8.70
CA TYR A 11 -10.93 -0.34 -10.01
C TYR A 11 -9.83 -1.40 -10.08
N GLY A 12 -8.64 -1.12 -9.55
CA GLY A 12 -7.55 -2.11 -9.50
C GLY A 12 -7.96 -3.38 -8.76
N ALA A 13 -8.65 -3.24 -7.61
CA ALA A 13 -9.11 -4.38 -6.82
C ALA A 13 -10.21 -5.19 -7.52
N LEU A 14 -11.19 -4.52 -8.13
CA LEU A 14 -12.26 -5.17 -8.88
C LEU A 14 -11.73 -5.90 -10.12
N VAL A 15 -10.80 -5.29 -10.85
CA VAL A 15 -10.17 -5.92 -12.01
C VAL A 15 -9.32 -7.10 -11.58
N ALA A 16 -8.57 -7.00 -10.47
CA ALA A 16 -7.81 -8.12 -9.91
C ALA A 16 -8.71 -9.34 -9.61
N MET A 17 -9.89 -9.10 -9.03
CA MET A 17 -10.83 -10.16 -8.66
C MET A 17 -11.33 -11.01 -9.84
N VAL A 18 -11.49 -10.40 -11.02
CA VAL A 18 -11.97 -11.09 -12.21
C VAL A 18 -10.86 -11.69 -13.06
N GLN A 19 -9.59 -11.58 -12.63
CA GLN A 19 -8.48 -12.18 -13.38
C GLN A 19 -8.44 -13.70 -13.20
N GLU A 20 -8.40 -14.41 -14.32
CA GLU A 20 -8.20 -15.86 -14.36
C GLU A 20 -6.73 -16.29 -14.23
N ASP A 21 -5.80 -15.35 -14.44
CA ASP A 21 -4.35 -15.57 -14.41
C ASP A 21 -3.76 -15.01 -13.11
N VAL A 22 -3.04 -15.87 -12.36
CA VAL A 22 -2.43 -15.51 -11.06
C VAL A 22 -1.46 -14.32 -11.20
N LYS A 23 -0.67 -14.27 -12.27
CA LYS A 23 0.29 -13.18 -12.51
C LYS A 23 -0.44 -11.87 -12.77
N LYS A 24 -1.51 -11.91 -13.55
CA LYS A 24 -2.33 -10.72 -13.83
C LYS A 24 -3.06 -10.23 -12.58
N LEU A 25 -3.60 -11.14 -11.77
CA LEU A 25 -4.23 -10.80 -10.50
C LEU A 25 -3.27 -10.02 -9.59
N VAL A 26 -2.04 -10.52 -9.41
CA VAL A 26 -0.99 -9.83 -8.62
C VAL A 26 -0.57 -8.49 -9.24
N ALA A 27 -0.58 -8.37 -10.57
CA ALA A 27 -0.29 -7.09 -11.22
C ALA A 27 -1.38 -6.05 -10.97
N TYR A 28 -2.66 -6.43 -11.06
CA TYR A 28 -3.78 -5.52 -10.79
C TYR A 28 -3.96 -5.21 -9.30
N SER A 29 -3.64 -6.14 -8.39
CA SER A 29 -3.59 -5.81 -6.97
C SER A 29 -2.58 -4.71 -6.68
N SER A 30 -1.46 -4.68 -7.42
CA SER A 30 -0.46 -3.61 -7.33
C SER A 30 -1.00 -2.24 -7.72
N VAL A 31 -1.86 -2.17 -8.74
CA VAL A 31 -2.55 -0.92 -9.11
C VAL A 31 -3.41 -0.41 -7.96
N SER A 32 -4.10 -1.31 -7.25
CA SER A 32 -4.93 -0.95 -6.09
C SER A 32 -4.08 -0.37 -4.95
N HIS A 33 -3.01 -1.06 -4.56
CA HIS A 33 -2.11 -0.61 -3.47
C HIS A 33 -1.37 0.69 -3.79
N LEU A 34 -0.92 0.89 -5.03
CA LEU A 34 -0.34 2.16 -5.46
C LEU A 34 -1.37 3.30 -5.45
N GLY A 35 -2.66 2.98 -5.60
CA GLY A 35 -3.75 3.92 -5.34
C GLY A 35 -3.73 4.45 -3.90
N PHE A 36 -3.47 3.61 -2.89
CA PHE A 36 -3.31 4.07 -1.50
C PHE A 36 -2.11 5.00 -1.35
N VAL A 37 -0.95 4.64 -1.92
CA VAL A 37 0.26 5.47 -1.89
C VAL A 37 -0.04 6.86 -2.44
N MET A 38 -0.67 6.93 -3.61
CA MET A 38 -1.05 8.19 -4.25
C MET A 38 -2.03 8.98 -3.38
N LEU A 39 -3.04 8.32 -2.82
CA LEU A 39 -4.00 8.97 -1.93
C LEU A 39 -3.31 9.58 -0.69
N GLY A 40 -2.37 8.86 -0.09
CA GLY A 40 -1.60 9.32 1.07
C GLY A 40 -0.74 10.55 0.75
N ILE A 41 -0.02 10.52 -0.37
CA ILE A 41 0.80 11.67 -0.82
C ILE A 41 -0.08 12.91 -1.03
N PHE A 42 -1.23 12.75 -1.68
CA PHE A 42 -2.14 13.87 -1.97
C PHE A 42 -3.06 14.29 -0.81
N ALA A 43 -2.94 13.66 0.37
CA ALA A 43 -3.62 14.12 1.58
C ALA A 43 -2.87 15.26 2.30
N MET A 44 -1.65 15.59 1.85
CA MET A 44 -0.89 16.80 2.23
C MET A 44 -0.70 16.99 3.75
N ASN A 45 -0.54 15.89 4.48
CA ASN A 45 -0.17 15.90 5.88
C ASN A 45 0.90 14.84 6.15
N THR A 46 1.75 15.10 7.15
CA THR A 46 2.91 14.26 7.48
C THR A 46 2.53 12.80 7.64
N GLN A 47 1.48 12.51 8.42
CA GLN A 47 1.05 11.14 8.70
C GLN A 47 0.66 10.36 7.43
N ALA A 48 -0.09 10.98 6.51
CA ALA A 48 -0.51 10.33 5.28
C ALA A 48 0.67 10.10 4.31
N ILE A 49 1.62 11.04 4.25
CA ILE A 49 2.82 10.93 3.40
C ILE A 49 3.79 9.88 3.96
N GLU A 50 3.98 9.83 5.29
CA GLU A 50 4.75 8.78 5.96
C GLU A 50 4.18 7.41 5.66
N GLY A 51 2.86 7.25 5.80
CA GLY A 51 2.15 6.04 5.42
C GLY A 51 2.34 5.71 3.94
N GLY A 52 2.20 6.70 3.05
CA GLY A 52 2.39 6.54 1.61
C GLY A 52 3.78 6.03 1.24
N MET A 53 4.82 6.63 1.82
CA MET A 53 6.18 6.21 1.57
C MET A 53 6.52 4.85 2.19
N LEU A 54 6.06 4.58 3.42
CA LEU A 54 6.22 3.27 4.03
C LEU A 54 5.50 2.20 3.21
N GLN A 55 4.32 2.52 2.67
CA GLN A 55 3.56 1.61 1.83
C GLN A 55 4.25 1.31 0.49
N MET A 56 5.02 2.24 -0.09
CA MET A 56 5.86 1.92 -1.26
C MET A 56 6.88 0.81 -0.94
N ILE A 57 7.51 0.87 0.22
CA ILE A 57 8.48 -0.14 0.68
C ILE A 57 7.75 -1.46 0.94
N ASN A 58 6.67 -1.42 1.73
CA ASN A 58 5.89 -2.61 2.09
C ASN A 58 5.34 -3.34 0.87
N HIS A 59 4.81 -2.57 -0.08
CA HIS A 59 4.28 -3.08 -1.33
C HIS A 59 5.38 -3.71 -2.17
N GLY A 60 6.55 -3.08 -2.30
CA GLY A 60 7.69 -3.66 -3.01
C GLY A 60 8.11 -5.03 -2.46
N ILE A 61 8.12 -5.19 -1.13
CA ILE A 61 8.44 -6.46 -0.47
C ILE A 61 7.35 -7.50 -0.71
N SER A 62 6.08 -7.18 -0.42
CA SER A 62 4.97 -8.12 -0.51
C SER A 62 4.71 -8.56 -1.97
N THR A 63 4.69 -7.61 -2.91
CA THR A 63 4.51 -7.88 -4.33
C THR A 63 5.69 -8.60 -4.94
N GLY A 64 6.92 -8.26 -4.53
CA GLY A 64 8.12 -9.02 -4.91
C GLY A 64 8.02 -10.50 -4.50
N ALA A 65 7.57 -10.76 -3.27
CA ALA A 65 7.32 -12.12 -2.79
C ALA A 65 6.18 -12.81 -3.56
N LEU A 66 5.08 -12.12 -3.86
CA LEU A 66 3.99 -12.67 -4.69
C LEU A 66 4.47 -13.03 -6.11
N PHE A 67 5.32 -12.22 -6.74
CA PHE A 67 5.86 -12.57 -8.05
C PHE A 67 6.84 -13.75 -8.00
N LEU A 68 7.60 -13.92 -6.90
CA LEU A 68 8.39 -15.13 -6.69
C LEU A 68 7.49 -16.37 -6.54
N ILE A 69 6.39 -16.27 -5.79
CA ILE A 69 5.38 -17.33 -5.65
C ILE A 69 4.79 -17.70 -7.02
N VAL A 70 4.44 -16.70 -7.84
CA VAL A 70 3.98 -16.92 -9.22
C VAL A 70 5.06 -17.62 -10.06
N GLY A 71 6.32 -17.26 -9.88
CA GLY A 71 7.47 -17.92 -10.54
C GLY A 71 7.57 -19.40 -10.19
N VAL A 72 7.54 -19.73 -8.90
CA VAL A 72 7.57 -21.10 -8.35
C VAL A 72 6.42 -21.95 -8.91
N LEU A 73 5.20 -21.40 -8.93
CA LEU A 73 4.02 -22.07 -9.50
C LEU A 73 4.21 -22.33 -11.00
N TYR A 74 4.65 -21.30 -11.73
CA TYR A 74 4.86 -21.39 -13.17
C TYR A 74 5.97 -22.39 -13.53
N GLU A 75 7.06 -22.45 -12.76
CA GLU A 75 8.14 -23.41 -13.00
C GLU A 75 7.65 -24.86 -12.84
N ARG A 76 6.77 -25.13 -11.86
CA ARG A 76 6.27 -26.48 -11.60
C ARG A 76 5.12 -26.90 -12.51
N ARG A 77 4.33 -25.95 -13.00
CA ARG A 77 3.09 -26.24 -13.74
C ARG A 77 3.05 -25.72 -15.17
N HIS A 78 3.96 -24.84 -15.55
CA HIS A 78 4.02 -24.15 -16.85
C HIS A 78 2.69 -23.51 -17.28
N THR A 79 1.87 -23.12 -16.31
CA THR A 79 0.59 -22.42 -16.52
C THR A 79 0.42 -21.35 -15.45
N ARG A 80 -0.40 -20.35 -15.76
CA ARG A 80 -0.76 -19.27 -14.83
C ARG A 80 -2.26 -19.23 -14.55
N LEU A 81 -3.04 -20.09 -15.20
CA LEU A 81 -4.49 -20.13 -15.05
C LEU A 81 -4.87 -20.70 -13.69
N ILE A 82 -5.65 -19.95 -12.91
CA ILE A 82 -6.12 -20.34 -11.57
C ILE A 82 -6.92 -21.66 -11.63
N SER A 83 -7.70 -21.86 -12.69
CA SER A 83 -8.52 -23.06 -12.92
C SER A 83 -7.72 -24.36 -13.06
N GLU A 84 -6.43 -24.29 -13.39
CA GLU A 84 -5.55 -25.47 -13.50
C GLU A 84 -4.99 -25.93 -12.15
N TYR A 85 -5.17 -25.12 -11.10
CA TYR A 85 -4.71 -25.39 -9.74
C TYR A 85 -5.84 -25.96 -8.85
N GLY A 86 -5.49 -26.29 -7.61
CA GLY A 86 -6.38 -26.89 -6.62
C GLY A 86 -5.65 -27.91 -5.77
N GLY A 87 -5.74 -27.75 -4.44
CA GLY A 87 -5.14 -28.65 -3.46
C GLY A 87 -3.61 -28.66 -3.44
N VAL A 88 -2.93 -27.62 -3.94
CA VAL A 88 -1.46 -27.55 -4.01
C VAL A 88 -0.80 -27.69 -2.63
N SER A 89 -1.45 -27.20 -1.56
CA SER A 89 -0.96 -27.33 -0.17
C SER A 89 -0.71 -28.77 0.27
N LYS A 90 -1.39 -29.77 -0.33
CA LYS A 90 -1.19 -31.19 0.00
C LYS A 90 0.15 -31.73 -0.49
N LYS A 91 0.74 -31.09 -1.50
CA LYS A 91 2.02 -31.49 -2.12
C LYS A 91 3.13 -30.49 -1.85
N MET A 92 2.78 -29.24 -1.55
CA MET A 92 3.72 -28.17 -1.24
C MET A 92 3.31 -27.42 0.05
N PRO A 93 3.29 -28.08 1.23
CA PRO A 93 2.84 -27.45 2.47
C PRO A 93 3.71 -26.26 2.92
N ILE A 94 5.03 -26.30 2.75
CA ILE A 94 5.92 -25.19 3.13
C ILE A 94 5.63 -23.99 2.23
N PHE A 95 5.51 -24.23 0.92
CA PHE A 95 5.10 -23.19 -0.01
C PHE A 95 3.75 -22.56 0.34
N ALA A 96 2.76 -23.37 0.74
CA ALA A 96 1.45 -22.88 1.12
C ALA A 96 1.50 -21.96 2.35
N VAL A 97 2.34 -22.26 3.34
CA VAL A 97 2.55 -21.39 4.51
C VAL A 97 3.19 -20.06 4.10
N ILE A 98 4.24 -20.09 3.29
CA ILE A 98 4.90 -18.87 2.80
C ILE A 98 3.91 -18.02 1.97
N PHE A 99 3.15 -18.65 1.08
CA PHE A 99 2.15 -17.94 0.29
C PHE A 99 1.04 -17.36 1.15
N MET A 100 0.62 -18.04 2.23
CA MET A 100 -0.36 -17.47 3.14
C MET A 100 0.18 -16.23 3.85
N ILE A 101 1.41 -16.27 4.39
CA ILE A 101 2.02 -15.12 5.06
C ILE A 101 2.11 -13.93 4.11
N VAL A 102 2.61 -14.15 2.89
CA VAL A 102 2.76 -13.10 1.87
C VAL A 102 1.39 -12.58 1.42
N THR A 103 0.40 -13.45 1.27
CA THR A 103 -0.99 -13.07 0.98
C THR A 103 -1.55 -12.15 2.06
N LEU A 104 -1.42 -12.53 3.33
CA LEU A 104 -1.89 -11.72 4.46
C LEU A 104 -1.13 -10.39 4.58
N SER A 105 0.16 -10.40 4.24
CA SER A 105 0.98 -9.20 4.15
C SER A 105 0.42 -8.22 3.12
N SER A 106 0.06 -8.72 1.94
CA SER A 106 -0.56 -7.90 0.89
C SER A 106 -1.96 -7.41 1.25
N ILE A 107 -2.75 -8.21 2.00
CA ILE A 107 -4.09 -7.81 2.44
C ILE A 107 -4.02 -6.67 3.48
N GLY A 108 -2.90 -6.53 4.19
CA GLY A 108 -2.76 -5.58 5.28
C GLY A 108 -3.21 -6.16 6.63
N LEU A 109 -2.87 -7.42 6.92
CA LEU A 109 -3.12 -8.00 8.24
C LEU A 109 -2.28 -7.28 9.33
N PRO A 110 -2.89 -6.86 10.45
CA PRO A 110 -2.14 -6.29 11.58
C PRO A 110 -1.00 -7.20 12.04
N GLY A 111 0.17 -6.60 12.30
CA GLY A 111 1.41 -7.31 12.62
C GLY A 111 2.28 -7.68 11.41
N LEU A 112 1.79 -7.49 10.18
CA LEU A 112 2.58 -7.59 8.94
C LEU A 112 2.76 -6.20 8.31
N ASN A 113 3.76 -6.08 7.44
CA ASN A 113 4.19 -4.78 6.92
C ASN A 113 3.07 -3.99 6.22
N GLY A 114 2.24 -4.63 5.40
CA GLY A 114 1.22 -3.96 4.59
C GLY A 114 0.19 -3.19 5.41
N PHE A 115 -0.10 -3.63 6.64
CA PHE A 115 -1.04 -2.94 7.51
C PHE A 115 -0.53 -1.54 7.90
N VAL A 116 0.74 -1.43 8.32
CA VAL A 116 1.27 -0.19 8.91
C VAL A 116 1.19 0.97 7.92
N GLY A 117 1.61 0.74 6.67
CA GLY A 117 1.59 1.76 5.63
C GLY A 117 0.17 2.23 5.30
N GLU A 118 -0.73 1.29 4.99
CA GLU A 118 -2.12 1.62 4.63
C GLU A 118 -2.89 2.24 5.79
N PHE A 119 -2.67 1.78 7.02
CA PHE A 119 -3.36 2.31 8.18
C PHE A 119 -2.96 3.77 8.45
N LEU A 120 -1.66 4.10 8.34
CA LEU A 120 -1.19 5.49 8.45
C LEU A 120 -1.77 6.39 7.35
N ILE A 121 -1.85 5.88 6.11
CA ILE A 121 -2.52 6.56 4.99
C ILE A 121 -3.98 6.84 5.36
N LEU A 122 -4.72 5.82 5.80
CA LEU A 122 -6.15 5.96 6.09
C LEU A 122 -6.43 6.95 7.23
N ILE A 123 -5.65 6.94 8.32
CA ILE A 123 -5.81 7.93 9.40
C ILE A 123 -5.46 9.34 8.90
N GLY A 124 -4.36 9.49 8.15
CA GLY A 124 -3.96 10.79 7.62
C GLY A 124 -4.96 11.34 6.60
N VAL A 125 -5.55 10.47 5.76
CA VAL A 125 -6.61 10.83 4.81
C VAL A 125 -7.90 11.16 5.55
N TRP A 126 -8.25 10.44 6.63
CA TRP A 126 -9.44 10.73 7.44
C TRP A 126 -9.44 12.17 7.96
N LYS A 127 -8.28 12.64 8.44
CA LYS A 127 -8.08 14.02 8.91
C LYS A 127 -8.29 15.07 7.79
N ALA A 128 -8.01 14.71 6.54
CA ALA A 128 -8.13 15.61 5.39
C ALA A 128 -9.52 15.54 4.72
N ASN A 129 -10.05 14.33 4.53
CA ASN A 129 -11.32 14.04 3.89
C ASN A 129 -11.87 12.66 4.34
N PRO A 130 -12.82 12.62 5.29
CA PRO A 130 -13.41 11.37 5.78
C PRO A 130 -14.08 10.52 4.70
N LEU A 131 -14.72 11.14 3.71
CA LEU A 131 -15.37 10.39 2.62
C LEU A 131 -14.35 9.59 1.80
N PHE A 132 -13.20 10.18 1.48
CA PHE A 132 -12.14 9.47 0.76
C PHE A 132 -11.51 8.35 1.59
N ALA A 133 -11.38 8.53 2.90
CA ALA A 133 -10.92 7.46 3.79
C ALA A 133 -11.91 6.28 3.81
N VAL A 134 -13.22 6.54 3.88
CA VAL A 134 -14.26 5.50 3.82
C VAL A 134 -14.19 4.75 2.49
N LEU A 135 -14.13 5.47 1.36
CA LEU A 135 -14.04 4.85 0.03
C LEU A 135 -12.75 4.03 -0.11
N ALA A 136 -11.60 4.54 0.34
CA ALA A 136 -10.34 3.81 0.32
C ALA A 136 -10.37 2.54 1.18
N THR A 137 -11.04 2.58 2.35
CA THR A 137 -11.19 1.43 3.23
C THR A 137 -11.92 0.26 2.55
N THR A 138 -12.84 0.54 1.62
CA THR A 138 -13.46 -0.55 0.82
C THR A 138 -12.44 -1.32 -0.01
N GLY A 139 -11.34 -0.68 -0.43
CA GLY A 139 -10.22 -1.31 -1.13
C GLY A 139 -9.55 -2.40 -0.30
N VAL A 140 -9.44 -2.23 1.02
CA VAL A 140 -8.89 -3.24 1.93
C VAL A 140 -9.79 -4.49 1.96
N ILE A 141 -11.10 -4.29 1.97
CA ILE A 141 -12.08 -5.39 1.91
C ILE A 141 -11.92 -6.14 0.59
N TRP A 142 -11.86 -5.41 -0.54
CA TRP A 142 -11.66 -6.03 -1.84
C TRP A 142 -10.32 -6.75 -1.95
N ALA A 143 -9.26 -6.23 -1.33
CA ALA A 143 -7.95 -6.89 -1.22
C ALA A 143 -8.05 -8.25 -0.54
N ALA A 144 -8.73 -8.32 0.60
CA ALA A 144 -9.00 -9.60 1.26
C ALA A 144 -9.77 -10.55 0.35
N VAL A 145 -10.81 -10.08 -0.34
CA VAL A 145 -11.64 -10.91 -1.23
C VAL A 145 -10.80 -11.52 -2.35
N TYR A 146 -10.11 -10.72 -3.18
CA TYR A 146 -9.41 -11.29 -4.34
C TYR A 146 -8.19 -12.15 -3.92
N MET A 147 -7.48 -11.77 -2.85
CA MET A 147 -6.29 -12.51 -2.41
C MET A 147 -6.66 -13.85 -1.76
N LEU A 148 -7.64 -13.86 -0.85
CA LEU A 148 -8.07 -15.10 -0.19
C LEU A 148 -8.80 -16.01 -1.18
N TRP A 149 -9.55 -15.46 -2.12
CA TRP A 149 -10.15 -16.23 -3.21
C TRP A 149 -9.09 -16.92 -4.08
N MET A 150 -8.03 -16.20 -4.45
CA MET A 150 -6.90 -16.77 -5.19
C MET A 150 -6.22 -17.87 -4.37
N PHE A 151 -5.89 -17.58 -3.12
CA PHE A 151 -5.24 -18.54 -2.24
C PHE A 151 -6.07 -19.81 -2.08
N GLN A 152 -7.37 -19.67 -1.82
CA GLN A 152 -8.29 -20.80 -1.69
C GLN A 152 -8.28 -21.68 -2.94
N ARG A 153 -8.44 -21.09 -4.13
CA ARG A 153 -8.52 -21.86 -5.39
C ARG A 153 -7.20 -22.52 -5.77
N VAL A 154 -6.08 -21.88 -5.49
CA VAL A 154 -4.76 -22.43 -5.83
C VAL A 154 -4.34 -23.48 -4.80
N MET A 155 -4.43 -23.17 -3.51
CA MET A 155 -3.81 -23.95 -2.44
C MET A 155 -4.73 -24.98 -1.80
N LEU A 156 -6.02 -24.67 -1.64
CA LEU A 156 -6.94 -25.48 -0.84
C LEU A 156 -7.80 -26.41 -1.71
N GLY A 157 -8.59 -27.27 -1.06
CA GLY A 157 -9.53 -28.17 -1.72
C GLY A 157 -8.94 -29.53 -2.14
N LYS A 158 -9.64 -30.20 -3.06
CA LYS A 158 -9.21 -31.48 -3.63
C LYS A 158 -8.33 -31.23 -4.85
N ILE A 159 -7.39 -32.14 -5.11
CA ILE A 159 -6.62 -32.13 -6.34
C ILE A 159 -7.54 -32.66 -7.44
N THR A 160 -7.92 -31.79 -8.37
CA THR A 160 -8.77 -32.13 -9.53
C THR A 160 -7.93 -32.42 -10.78
N ASN A 161 -6.76 -31.78 -10.89
CA ASN A 161 -5.83 -31.96 -12.00
C ASN A 161 -4.67 -32.89 -11.58
N PRO A 162 -4.52 -34.09 -12.17
CA PRO A 162 -3.49 -35.07 -11.78
C PRO A 162 -2.05 -34.53 -11.84
N LYS A 163 -1.79 -33.52 -12.67
CA LYS A 163 -0.48 -32.86 -12.74
C LYS A 163 -0.10 -32.17 -11.40
N ASN A 164 -1.07 -31.86 -10.52
CA ASN A 164 -0.81 -31.27 -9.20
C ASN A 164 -0.30 -32.30 -8.20
N GLU A 165 -0.51 -33.60 -8.44
CA GLU A 165 -0.11 -34.66 -7.50
C GLU A 165 1.40 -34.89 -7.45
N LYS A 166 2.10 -34.51 -8.52
CA LYS A 166 3.54 -34.68 -8.72
C LYS A 166 4.34 -33.43 -8.34
N LEU A 167 3.69 -32.41 -7.79
CA LEU A 167 4.36 -31.20 -7.34
C LEU A 167 5.34 -31.53 -6.22
N LYS A 168 6.54 -30.97 -6.33
CA LYS A 168 7.55 -31.02 -5.28
C LYS A 168 7.48 -29.72 -4.50
N ASP A 169 7.64 -29.79 -3.18
CA ASP A 169 7.71 -28.59 -2.34
C ASP A 169 8.98 -27.77 -2.65
N LEU A 170 9.17 -26.67 -1.91
CA LEU A 170 10.32 -25.79 -2.07
C LEU A 170 11.63 -26.51 -1.75
N SER A 171 12.62 -26.28 -2.61
CA SER A 171 14.02 -26.56 -2.32
C SER A 171 14.60 -25.55 -1.33
N LEU A 172 15.73 -25.89 -0.72
CA LEU A 172 16.44 -24.98 0.21
C LEU A 172 16.82 -23.64 -0.45
N ARG A 173 17.19 -23.68 -1.73
CA ARG A 173 17.47 -22.46 -2.50
C ARG A 173 16.24 -21.57 -2.61
N GLU A 174 15.07 -22.17 -2.80
CA GLU A 174 13.82 -21.42 -2.90
C GLU A 174 13.41 -20.80 -1.58
N ILE A 175 13.56 -21.54 -0.48
CA ILE A 175 13.35 -21.00 0.86
C ILE A 175 14.30 -19.82 1.13
N ALA A 176 15.58 -19.96 0.76
CA ALA A 176 16.60 -18.95 1.05
C ALA A 176 16.30 -17.58 0.44
N TYR A 177 15.72 -17.50 -0.77
CA TYR A 177 15.35 -16.20 -1.35
C TYR A 177 14.04 -15.64 -0.79
N PHE A 178 13.15 -16.47 -0.24
CA PHE A 178 11.95 -15.99 0.48
C PHE A 178 12.29 -15.47 1.87
N THR A 179 13.26 -16.08 2.55
CA THR A 179 13.66 -15.74 3.93
C THR A 179 13.84 -14.24 4.19
N PRO A 180 14.64 -13.48 3.41
CA PRO A 180 14.80 -12.04 3.68
C PRO A 180 13.49 -11.27 3.54
N LEU A 181 12.65 -11.61 2.56
CA LEU A 181 11.36 -10.94 2.35
C LEU A 181 10.41 -11.20 3.53
N LEU A 182 10.36 -12.45 4.01
CA LEU A 182 9.56 -12.82 5.18
C LEU A 182 10.04 -12.10 6.44
N ILE A 183 11.35 -12.01 6.66
CA ILE A 183 11.93 -11.24 7.78
C ILE A 183 11.47 -9.79 7.71
N PHE A 184 11.59 -9.13 6.56
CA PHE A 184 11.16 -7.73 6.42
C PHE A 184 9.65 -7.54 6.57
N ILE A 185 8.83 -8.51 6.12
CA ILE A 185 7.38 -8.49 6.33
C ILE A 185 7.04 -8.39 7.83
N PHE A 186 7.70 -9.18 8.69
CA PHE A 186 7.46 -9.13 10.13
C PHE A 186 8.14 -7.93 10.80
N VAL A 187 9.39 -7.62 10.45
CA VAL A 187 10.13 -6.50 11.05
C VAL A 187 9.42 -5.18 10.82
N LEU A 188 8.97 -4.90 9.60
CA LEU A 188 8.22 -3.68 9.30
C LEU A 188 6.80 -3.70 9.86
N GLY A 189 6.20 -4.87 10.06
CA GLY A 189 4.88 -5.00 10.67
C GLY A 189 4.87 -4.74 12.18
N VAL A 190 5.91 -5.20 12.89
CA VAL A 190 6.00 -5.12 14.36
C VAL A 190 6.84 -3.91 14.81
N PHE A 191 7.87 -3.54 14.06
CA PHE A 191 8.81 -2.48 14.42
C PHE A 191 9.07 -1.50 13.26
N PRO A 192 8.05 -0.74 12.80
CA PRO A 192 8.19 0.21 11.69
C PRO A 192 8.93 1.50 12.05
N THR A 193 9.03 1.83 13.35
CA THR A 193 9.50 3.14 13.85
C THR A 193 10.85 3.60 13.30
N PRO A 194 11.89 2.76 13.16
CA PRO A 194 13.18 3.21 12.62
C PRO A 194 13.08 3.74 11.19
N PHE A 195 12.21 3.14 10.38
CA PHE A 195 11.99 3.56 8.98
C PHE A 195 11.25 4.89 8.94
N ILE A 196 10.17 5.01 9.72
CA ILE A 196 9.37 6.25 9.80
C ILE A 196 10.26 7.43 10.26
N LYS A 197 11.00 7.27 11.37
CA LYS A 197 11.90 8.31 11.90
C LYS A 197 12.96 8.75 10.91
N LYS A 198 13.40 7.85 10.02
CA LYS A 198 14.40 8.19 9.00
C LYS A 198 13.82 9.06 7.89
N MET A 199 12.51 8.96 7.64
CA MET A 199 11.81 9.63 6.56
C MET A 199 11.14 10.94 7.01
N GLU A 200 10.77 11.02 8.28
CA GLU A 200 10.07 12.14 8.91
C GLU A 200 10.69 13.53 8.65
N PRO A 201 12.02 13.78 8.78
CA PRO A 201 12.58 15.10 8.54
C PRO A 201 12.37 15.59 7.10
N SER A 202 12.56 14.70 6.12
CA SER A 202 12.37 15.02 4.70
C SER A 202 10.90 15.25 4.37
N ILE A 203 10.00 14.48 4.99
CA ILE A 203 8.55 14.62 4.80
C ILE A 203 8.06 15.94 5.40
N ASN A 204 8.50 16.28 6.61
CA ASN A 204 8.13 17.54 7.25
C ASN A 204 8.58 18.75 6.44
N HIS A 205 9.79 18.68 5.87
CA HIS A 205 10.27 19.71 4.95
C HIS A 205 9.37 19.83 3.69
N LEU A 206 9.00 18.71 3.07
CA LEU A 206 8.11 18.68 1.91
C LEU A 206 6.72 19.29 2.22
N VAL A 207 6.14 18.95 3.36
CA VAL A 207 4.84 19.48 3.81
C VAL A 207 4.94 20.99 4.02
N GLU A 208 6.01 21.46 4.68
CA GLU A 208 6.22 22.89 4.93
C GLU A 208 6.40 23.68 3.63
N GLN A 209 7.21 23.17 2.70
CA GLN A 209 7.38 23.76 1.37
C GLN A 209 6.04 23.87 0.63
N THR A 210 5.24 22.81 0.64
CA THR A 210 3.93 22.79 -0.04
C THR A 210 2.97 23.79 0.59
N ARG A 211 2.94 23.92 1.93
CA ARG A 211 2.11 24.93 2.62
C ARG A 211 2.50 26.35 2.22
N ARG A 212 3.80 26.64 2.13
CA ARG A 212 4.29 27.97 1.70
C ARG A 212 3.92 28.30 0.26
N SER A 213 3.88 27.31 -0.64
CA SER A 213 3.49 27.50 -2.04
C SER A 213 1.98 27.73 -2.25
N VAL A 214 1.13 27.30 -1.31
CA VAL A 214 -0.33 27.39 -1.43
C VAL A 214 -0.88 28.72 -0.87
N VAL A 215 -0.20 29.34 0.11
CA VAL A 215 -0.66 30.61 0.69
C VAL A 215 -0.05 31.80 -0.04
N VAL A 216 -0.87 32.47 -0.84
CA VAL A 216 -0.50 33.68 -1.57
C VAL A 216 -1.28 34.86 -0.99
N GLN A 217 -0.57 35.89 -0.52
CA GLN A 217 -1.19 37.14 -0.08
C GLN A 217 -1.43 38.04 -1.30
N ILE A 218 -2.69 38.48 -1.42
CA ILE A 218 -3.11 39.49 -2.38
C ILE A 218 -3.06 40.83 -1.66
N GLU A 219 -2.01 41.61 -1.92
CA GLU A 219 -1.91 42.99 -1.44
C GLU A 219 -2.41 43.94 -2.54
N ASN A 220 -3.39 44.77 -2.17
CA ASN A 220 -3.84 45.87 -2.99
C ASN A 220 -2.95 47.09 -2.71
N VAL A 221 -2.09 47.45 -3.65
CA VAL A 221 -1.17 48.58 -3.51
C VAL A 221 -1.60 49.71 -4.45
N LYS A 222 -1.78 50.91 -3.89
CA LYS A 222 -1.96 52.12 -4.71
C LYS A 222 -0.62 52.51 -5.31
N THR A 223 -0.54 52.57 -6.64
CA THR A 223 0.65 53.05 -7.33
C THR A 223 0.73 54.58 -7.26
N THR A 224 1.92 55.13 -7.49
CA THR A 224 2.20 56.58 -7.52
C THR A 224 1.31 57.36 -8.49
N ASP A 225 0.72 56.69 -9.50
CA ASP A 225 -0.20 57.28 -10.47
C ASP A 225 -1.69 57.19 -10.05
N GLY A 226 -1.96 56.82 -8.79
CA GLY A 226 -3.32 56.67 -8.25
C GLY A 226 -4.08 55.43 -8.75
N LYS A 227 -3.44 54.55 -9.52
CA LYS A 227 -4.03 53.29 -10.00
C LYS A 227 -3.88 52.19 -8.94
N MET A 228 -4.87 51.31 -8.87
CA MET A 228 -4.82 50.12 -8.03
C MET A 228 -4.02 49.03 -8.74
N ALA A 229 -2.93 48.57 -8.12
CA ALA A 229 -2.17 47.40 -8.56
C ALA A 229 -2.38 46.25 -7.57
N ILE A 230 -2.56 45.05 -8.11
CA ILE A 230 -2.62 43.81 -7.33
C ILE A 230 -1.22 43.23 -7.28
N ILE A 231 -0.62 43.18 -6.09
CA ILE A 231 0.66 42.49 -5.87
C ILE A 231 0.37 41.13 -5.24
N ILE A 232 0.87 40.10 -5.90
CA ILE A 232 0.77 38.70 -5.48
C ILE A 232 2.10 38.33 -4.82
N LYS A 233 2.12 38.21 -3.49
CA LYS A 233 3.32 37.81 -2.73
C LYS A 233 3.12 36.43 -2.09
N PRO A 234 4.16 35.58 -2.00
CA PRO A 234 4.14 34.41 -1.13
C PRO A 234 3.86 34.88 0.31
N SER A 235 2.87 34.29 0.98
CA SER A 235 2.53 34.67 2.36
C SER A 235 3.59 34.13 3.31
N ALA A 236 4.42 35.01 3.85
CA ALA A 236 5.44 34.64 4.82
C ALA A 236 4.88 34.37 6.24
N ASP A 237 3.64 34.75 6.53
CA ASP A 237 3.29 35.15 7.91
C ASP A 237 2.06 34.47 8.56
N LYS A 238 1.60 33.32 8.05
CA LYS A 238 0.53 32.53 8.72
C LYS A 238 0.76 31.02 8.73
N ALA A 239 2.01 30.58 8.67
CA ALA A 239 2.33 29.15 8.80
C ALA A 239 2.06 28.58 10.21
N SER A 240 2.02 29.42 11.28
CA SER A 240 1.83 28.93 12.65
C SER A 240 0.36 28.90 13.14
N ALA A 241 -0.57 29.63 12.50
CA ALA A 241 -1.96 29.74 12.97
C ALA A 241 -2.88 28.57 12.54
N LEU A 242 -2.37 27.65 11.71
CA LEU A 242 -3.07 26.47 11.19
C LEU A 242 -2.37 25.16 11.56
N ALA A 243 -1.40 25.20 12.49
CA ALA A 243 -0.89 23.99 13.11
C ALA A 243 -2.04 23.34 13.91
N PRO A 244 -2.27 22.02 13.81
CA PRO A 244 -3.08 21.35 14.81
C PRO A 244 -2.47 21.62 16.18
N ALA A 245 -3.31 21.88 17.19
CA ALA A 245 -2.86 22.12 18.55
C ALA A 245 -1.84 21.04 18.97
N PRO A 246 -0.79 21.39 19.73
CA PRO A 246 0.14 20.40 20.25
C PRO A 246 -0.68 19.31 20.96
N ALA A 247 -0.29 18.05 20.74
CA ALA A 247 -0.86 16.95 21.49
C ALA A 247 -0.73 17.28 22.98
N ASP A 248 -1.81 17.10 23.73
CA ASP A 248 -1.80 17.20 25.18
C ASP A 248 -0.91 16.05 25.67
N ASP A 249 0.33 16.37 26.03
CA ASP A 249 1.24 15.45 26.69
C ASP A 249 0.67 15.20 28.09
N GLY A 250 -0.27 14.25 28.17
CA GLY A 250 -0.85 13.80 29.43
C GLY A 250 0.19 13.13 30.31
N GLU A 251 1.06 13.91 30.94
CA GLU A 251 1.70 13.57 32.20
C GLU A 251 0.72 13.94 33.33
N GLY A 252 0.10 12.91 33.88
CA GLY A 252 -0.73 12.92 35.09
C GLY A 252 -0.88 11.50 35.62
#